data_AF-A0A526YEI2-F1
#
_entry.id   AF-A0A526YEI2-F1
#
_cell.length_a   1.000
_cell.length_b   1.000
_cell.length_c   1.000
_cell.angle_alpha   90.00
_cell.angle_beta   90.00
_cell.angle_gamma   90.00
#
_symmetry.space_group_name_H-M   'P 1'
#
loop_
_entity.id
_entity.type
_entity.pdbx_description
1 polymer ?
#
loop_
_entity_poly.entity_id
_entity_poly.type
_entity_poly.pdbx_seq_one_letter_code
_entity_poly.pdbx_strand_id
1 'polypeptide(L)' 'GKLVIDMSSISPIETKEFATKINALGCDYLDAPVSGGEVGAKAASLTIMVGGEEKAFERARPVFEKMAKNITLVGPNGVG' A
#
# COMPACT_ATOMS: atom_id res chain seq x y z
N GLY A 1 -6.37 9.19 11.55
CA GLY A 1 -7.58 9.52 10.78
C GLY A 1 -7.93 8.38 9.85
N LYS A 2 -8.29 8.68 8.61
CA LYS A 2 -8.51 7.67 7.56
C LYS A 2 -7.15 7.12 7.10
N LEU A 3 -7.17 5.92 6.52
CA LEU A 3 -6.03 5.31 5.86
C LEU A 3 -6.38 5.16 4.37
N VAL A 4 -5.55 5.73 3.50
CA VAL A 4 -5.65 5.60 2.06
C VAL A 4 -4.59 4.62 1.60
N ILE A 5 -5.00 3.62 0.81
CA ILE A 5 -4.12 2.61 0.25
C ILE A 5 -4.26 2.72 -1.27
N ASP A 6 -3.16 3.09 -1.92
CA ASP A 6 -3.10 3.12 -3.38
C ASP A 6 -2.43 1.84 -3.88
N MET A 7 -3.19 1.03 -4.63
CA MET A 7 -2.72 -0.23 -5.19
C MET A 7 -2.41 -0.14 -6.70
N SER A 8 -2.38 1.08 -7.24
CA SER A 8 -2.06 1.34 -8.64
C SER A 8 -0.55 1.40 -8.88
N SER A 9 -0.15 1.34 -10.16
CA SER A 9 1.25 1.50 -10.58
C SER A 9 1.55 2.97 -10.91
N ILE A 10 1.54 3.83 -9.89
CA ILE A 10 1.83 5.28 -10.05
C ILE A 10 3.31 5.60 -9.86
N SER A 11 3.70 6.82 -10.25
CA SER A 11 5.06 7.31 -10.08
C SER A 11 5.42 7.45 -8.59
N PRO A 12 6.63 7.03 -8.16
CA PRO A 12 7.14 7.28 -6.82
C PRO A 12 7.15 8.75 -6.40
N ILE A 13 7.27 9.67 -7.37
CA ILE A 13 7.26 11.12 -7.13
C ILE A 13 5.84 11.56 -6.75
N GLU A 14 4.84 11.13 -7.51
CA GLU A 14 3.43 11.44 -7.26
C GLU A 14 2.96 10.83 -5.94
N THR A 15 3.36 9.60 -5.65
CA THR A 15 3.11 8.93 -4.35
C THR A 15 3.53 9.79 -3.17
N LYS A 16 4.74 10.36 -3.21
CA LYS A 16 5.26 11.20 -2.11
C LYS A 16 4.46 12.49 -1.96
N GLU A 17 4.00 13.07 -3.07
CA GLU A 17 3.13 14.25 -3.03
C GLU A 17 1.76 13.94 -2.43
N PHE A 18 1.15 12.81 -2.82
CA PHE A 18 -0.14 12.39 -2.27
C PHE A 18 -0.03 12.07 -0.78
N ALA A 19 1.01 11.34 -0.37
CA ALA A 19 1.30 11.06 1.03
C ALA A 19 1.42 12.35 1.83
N THR A 20 2.17 13.34 1.34
CA THR A 20 2.31 14.65 2.01
C THR A 20 0.96 15.35 2.18
N LYS A 21 0.15 15.42 1.12
CA LYS A 21 -1.17 16.07 1.14
C LYS A 21 -2.15 15.36 2.08
N ILE A 22 -2.13 14.03 2.11
CA ILE A 22 -3.05 13.22 2.94
C ILE A 22 -2.63 13.26 4.42
N ASN A 23 -1.32 13.22 4.69
CA ASN A 23 -0.78 13.33 6.05
C ASN A 23 -1.09 14.70 6.67
N ALA A 24 -1.07 15.78 5.87
CA ALA A 24 -1.49 17.11 6.31
C ALA A 24 -2.97 17.18 6.74
N LEU A 25 -3.81 16.24 6.31
CA LEU A 25 -5.20 16.09 6.74
C LEU A 25 -5.38 15.18 7.97
N GLY A 26 -4.29 14.76 8.63
CA GLY A 26 -4.32 13.83 9.76
C GLY A 26 -4.73 12.39 9.38
N CYS A 27 -4.54 12.04 8.12
CA CYS A 27 -4.76 10.71 7.57
C CYS A 27 -3.42 10.06 7.22
N ASP A 28 -3.44 8.77 6.91
CA ASP A 28 -2.23 8.00 6.57
C ASP A 28 -2.32 7.54 5.12
N TYR A 29 -1.17 7.39 4.45
CA TYR A 29 -1.08 6.92 3.07
C TYR A 29 -0.12 5.73 2.95
N LEU A 30 -0.53 4.71 2.20
CA LEU A 30 0.32 3.61 1.77
C LEU A 30 0.26 3.49 0.25
N ASP A 31 1.44 3.42 -0.39
CA ASP A 31 1.58 2.90 -1.74
C ASP A 31 1.81 1.39 -1.65
N ALA A 32 0.94 0.61 -2.28
CA ALA A 32 0.89 -0.84 -2.16
C ALA A 32 0.66 -1.50 -3.54
N PRO A 33 1.51 -1.24 -4.56
CA PRO A 33 1.36 -1.85 -5.88
C PRO A 33 1.36 -3.38 -5.78
N VAL A 34 0.59 -4.00 -6.67
CA VAL A 34 0.33 -5.45 -6.64
C VAL A 34 0.84 -6.16 -7.88
N SER A 35 1.30 -7.39 -7.68
CA SER A 35 1.66 -8.34 -8.73
C SER A 35 0.86 -9.63 -8.60
N GLY A 36 0.50 -10.25 -9.73
CA GLY A 36 -0.31 -11.48 -9.81
C GLY A 36 -1.61 -11.35 -10.61
N GLY A 37 -1.99 -10.12 -10.98
CA GLY A 37 -3.16 -9.84 -11.83
C GLY A 37 -4.48 -10.28 -11.22
N GLU A 38 -5.53 -10.30 -12.04
CA GLU A 38 -6.88 -10.68 -11.63
C GLU A 38 -6.94 -12.10 -11.03
N VAL A 39 -6.18 -13.04 -11.63
CA VAL A 39 -6.12 -14.43 -11.17
C VAL A 39 -5.55 -14.51 -9.75
N GLY A 40 -4.43 -13.82 -9.49
CA GLY A 40 -3.82 -13.75 -8.17
C GLY A 40 -4.74 -13.09 -7.14
N ALA A 41 -5.48 -12.05 -7.53
CA ALA A 41 -6.45 -11.39 -6.65
C ALA A 41 -7.58 -12.34 -6.25
N LYS A 42 -8.18 -13.06 -7.20
CA LYS A 42 -9.24 -14.05 -6.93
C LYS A 42 -8.75 -15.22 -6.09
N ALA A 43 -7.50 -15.64 -6.27
CA ALA A 43 -6.89 -16.74 -5.53
C ALA A 43 -6.29 -16.33 -4.18
N ALA A 44 -6.45 -15.06 -3.77
CA ALA A 44 -5.82 -14.48 -2.59
C ALA A 44 -4.30 -14.74 -2.52
N SER A 45 -3.62 -14.62 -3.66
CA SER A 45 -2.21 -14.96 -3.84
C SER A 45 -1.39 -13.83 -4.46
N LEU A 46 -1.86 -12.59 -4.35
CA LEU A 46 -1.08 -11.43 -4.78
C LEU A 46 0.24 -11.32 -4.00
N THR A 47 1.20 -10.66 -4.63
CA THR A 47 2.36 -10.07 -3.97
C THR A 47 2.14 -8.57 -3.86
N ILE A 48 2.26 -8.03 -2.65
CA ILE A 48 2.08 -6.62 -2.34
C ILE A 48 3.38 -6.10 -1.71
N MET A 49 3.96 -5.09 -2.34
CA MET A 49 5.11 -4.35 -1.81
C MET A 49 4.58 -3.00 -1.31
N VAL A 50 4.80 -2.69 -0.03
CA VAL A 50 4.17 -1.55 0.62
C VAL A 50 5.21 -0.51 1.01
N GLY A 51 5.00 0.72 0.58
CA GLY A 51 5.68 1.92 1.05
C GLY A 51 4.80 2.70 2.03
N GLY A 52 5.38 3.14 3.15
CA GLY A 52 4.76 4.04 4.12
C GLY A 52 5.17 3.77 5.56
N GLU A 53 4.40 4.30 6.51
CA GLU A 53 4.68 4.13 7.94
C GLU A 53 4.28 2.72 8.43
N GLU A 54 5.11 2.13 9.29
CA GLU A 54 4.87 0.81 9.88
C GLU A 54 3.52 0.72 10.60
N LYS A 55 3.12 1.76 11.32
CA LYS A 55 1.82 1.82 12.00
C LYS A 55 0.64 1.78 11.02
N ALA A 56 0.77 2.41 9.85
CA ALA A 56 -0.24 2.37 8.81
C ALA A 56 -0.26 0.99 8.14
N PHE A 57 0.92 0.41 7.88
CA PHE A 57 1.07 -0.94 7.34
C PHE A 57 0.40 -2.00 8.22
N GLU A 58 0.67 -2.01 9.53
CA GLU A 58 0.06 -2.96 10.47
C GLU A 58 -1.47 -2.83 10.53
N ARG A 59 -2.01 -1.60 10.35
CA ARG A 59 -3.45 -1.38 10.23
C ARG A 59 -4.03 -1.93 8.93
N ALA A 60 -3.27 -1.88 7.83
CA ALA A 60 -3.68 -2.41 6.53
C ALA A 60 -3.49 -3.93 6.40
N ARG A 61 -2.57 -4.52 7.17
CA ARG A 61 -2.18 -5.94 7.05
C ARG A 61 -3.37 -6.91 7.05
N PRO A 62 -4.39 -6.78 7.93
CA PRO A 62 -5.54 -7.69 7.92
C PRO A 62 -6.36 -7.64 6.62
N VAL A 63 -6.31 -6.52 5.88
CA VAL A 63 -6.96 -6.35 4.58
C VAL A 63 -6.12 -7.00 3.49
N PHE A 64 -4.80 -6.77 3.49
CA PHE A 64 -3.86 -7.37 2.56
C PHE A 64 -3.87 -8.90 2.63
N GLU A 65 -3.92 -9.47 3.84
CA GLU A 65 -3.97 -10.92 4.08
C GLU A 65 -5.22 -11.60 3.46
N LYS A 66 -6.25 -10.83 3.07
CA LYS A 66 -7.43 -11.38 2.37
C LYS A 66 -7.21 -11.60 0.87
N MET A 67 -6.19 -10.98 0.29
CA MET A 67 -5.97 -10.98 -1.15
C MET A 67 -4.53 -11.37 -1.56
N ALA A 68 -3.60 -11.44 -0.62
CA ALA A 68 -2.19 -11.66 -0.88
C ALA A 68 -1.58 -12.75 -0.02
N LYS A 69 -0.55 -13.41 -0.57
CA LYS A 69 0.31 -14.36 0.17
C LYS A 69 1.64 -13.73 0.58
N ASN A 70 2.15 -12.81 -0.22
CA ASN A 70 3.41 -12.11 0.04
C ASN A 70 3.09 -10.63 0.27
N ILE A 71 3.33 -10.15 1.50
CA ILE A 71 3.03 -8.78 1.90
C ILE A 71 4.26 -8.26 2.63
N THR A 72 4.92 -7.25 2.08
CA THR A 72 6.18 -6.75 2.62
C THR A 72 6.15 -5.23 2.71
N LEU A 73 6.43 -4.69 3.89
CA LEU A 73 6.77 -3.28 4.06
C LEU A 73 8.21 -3.07 3.57
N VAL A 74 8.38 -2.36 2.46
CA VAL A 74 9.68 -2.19 1.80
C VAL A 74 10.36 -0.87 2.16
N GLY A 75 9.64 0.07 2.75
CA GLY A 75 10.20 1.30 3.31
C GLY A 75 9.17 2.44 3.36
N PRO A 76 9.61 3.72 3.31
CA PRO A 76 8.71 4.88 3.37
C PRO A 76 7.86 5.05 2.10
N ASN A 77 7.04 6.09 2.03
CA ASN A 77 6.22 6.31 0.83
C ASN A 77 7.05 6.52 -0.44
N GLY A 78 6.63 5.87 -1.53
CA GLY A 78 7.27 5.94 -2.84
C GLY A 78 8.45 4.98 -3.00
N VAL A 79 8.50 3.92 -2.19
CA VAL A 79 9.38 2.75 -2.43
C VAL A 79 8.62 1.44 -2.53
N GLY A 80 7.28 1.47 -2.44
CA GLY A 80 6.40 0.34 -2.71
C GLY A 80 6.47 -0.14 -4.15
#